data_AF-U6DP63-F1
#
_entry.id   AF-U6DP63-F1
#
_cell.length_a   1.000
_cell.length_b   1.000
_cell.length_c   1.000
_cell.angle_alpha   90.00
_cell.angle_beta   90.00
_cell.angle_gamma   90.00
#
_symmetry.space_group_name_H-M   'P 1'
#
loop_
_entity.id
_entity.type
_entity.pdbx_description
1 polymer ?
#
loop_
_entity_poly.entity_id
_entity_poly.type
_entity_poly.pdbx_seq_one_letter_code
_entity_poly.pdbx_strand_id
1 'polypeptide(L)'
;SSAVKQSILAKLQEAVEVNLGTAMTYTLFEYAKDNKDQFMENHQPVNSTIPISGIISVETPNTAPSSKKKEKKEQLSKAQKRKLADKTDHKGELPRGWNWVDVVKHLSKTGSKEDE
;
A
#
# COMPACT_ATOMS: atom_id res chain seq x y z
N SER A 1 -5.96 14.87 11.30
CA SER A 1 -6.68 15.24 12.55
C SER A 1 -7.78 14.22 12.84
N SER A 2 -7.98 13.82 14.10
CA SER A 2 -9.06 12.88 14.49
C SER A 2 -10.45 13.44 14.15
N ALA A 3 -10.67 14.73 14.43
CA ALA A 3 -11.92 15.42 14.15
C ALA A 3 -12.30 15.39 12.65
N VAL A 4 -11.33 15.59 11.76
CA VAL A 4 -11.55 15.54 10.31
C VAL A 4 -11.96 14.12 9.88
N LYS A 5 -11.31 13.08 10.41
CA LYS A 5 -11.70 11.69 10.12
C LYS A 5 -13.14 11.38 10.57
N GLN A 6 -13.53 11.86 11.75
CA GLN A 6 -14.89 11.67 12.27
C GLN A 6 -15.93 12.41 11.41
N SER A 7 -15.62 13.63 10.97
CA SER A 7 -16.50 14.39 10.06
C SER A 7 -16.68 13.68 8.71
N ILE A 8 -15.62 13.12 8.15
CA ILE A 8 -15.67 12.34 6.91
C ILE A 8 -16.53 11.09 7.10
N LEU A 9 -16.33 10.35 8.20
CA LEU A 9 -17.15 9.17 8.51
C LEU A 9 -18.63 9.52 8.67
N ALA A 10 -18.96 10.61 9.36
CA ALA A 10 -20.34 11.06 9.52
C ALA A 10 -21.02 11.35 8.17
N LYS A 11 -20.34 12.05 7.26
CA LYS A 11 -20.88 12.35 5.92
C LYS A 11 -20.98 11.13 5.02
N LEU A 12 -20.05 10.17 5.15
CA LEU A 12 -20.14 8.90 4.43
C LEU A 12 -21.27 8.03 4.96
N GLN A 13 -21.51 8.04 6.27
CA GLN A 13 -22.61 7.29 6.88
C GLN A 13 -23.97 7.76 6.32
N GLU A 14 -24.17 9.05 6.14
CA GLU A 14 -25.37 9.59 5.50
C GLU A 14 -25.58 9.01 4.09
N ALA A 15 -24.52 8.94 3.28
CA ALA A 15 -24.57 8.33 1.95
C ALA A 15 -24.83 6.82 2.01
N VAL A 16 -24.38 6.12 3.06
CA VAL A 16 -24.67 4.70 3.27
C VAL A 16 -26.15 4.48 3.56
N GLU A 17 -26.75 5.25 4.47
CA GLU A 17 -28.17 5.10 4.84
C GLU A 17 -29.10 5.25 3.61
N VAL A 18 -28.79 6.19 2.71
CA VAL A 18 -29.58 6.43 1.48
C VAL A 18 -29.49 5.27 0.49
N ASN A 19 -28.40 4.51 0.50
CA ASN A 19 -28.14 3.45 -0.49
C ASN A 19 -28.31 2.04 0.10
N LEU A 20 -28.81 1.90 1.33
CA LEU A 20 -29.09 0.61 1.96
C LEU A 20 -29.95 -0.30 1.06
N GLY A 21 -29.58 -1.57 1.00
CA GLY A 21 -30.26 -2.55 0.13
C GLY A 21 -29.82 -2.53 -1.33
N THR A 22 -28.86 -1.68 -1.71
CA THR A 22 -28.25 -1.65 -3.05
C THR A 22 -26.74 -1.92 -3.01
N ALA A 23 -26.13 -2.16 -4.16
CA ALA A 23 -24.67 -2.25 -4.27
C ALA A 23 -24.05 -0.85 -4.25
N MET A 24 -23.40 -0.49 -3.14
CA MET A 24 -22.99 0.90 -2.88
C MET A 24 -21.50 1.18 -3.10
N THR A 25 -20.68 0.15 -3.33
CA THR A 25 -19.22 0.29 -3.28
C THR A 25 -18.72 1.37 -4.24
N TYR A 26 -19.17 1.33 -5.49
CA TYR A 26 -18.80 2.32 -6.51
C TYR A 26 -19.34 3.71 -6.17
N THR A 27 -20.62 3.82 -5.82
CA THR A 27 -21.28 5.08 -5.49
C THR A 27 -20.61 5.79 -4.31
N LEU A 28 -20.22 5.05 -3.28
CA LEU A 28 -19.59 5.61 -2.09
C LEU A 28 -18.16 6.11 -2.38
N PHE A 29 -17.43 5.43 -3.27
CA PHE A 29 -16.12 5.89 -3.72
C PHE A 29 -16.21 7.16 -4.58
N GLU A 30 -17.14 7.21 -5.54
CA GLU A 30 -17.33 8.42 -6.36
C GLU A 30 -17.83 9.59 -5.51
N TYR A 31 -18.77 9.36 -4.59
CA TYR A 31 -19.19 10.38 -3.63
C TYR A 31 -18.02 10.93 -2.81
N ALA A 32 -17.14 10.07 -2.30
CA ALA A 32 -15.98 10.52 -1.54
C ALA A 32 -15.00 11.35 -2.39
N LYS A 33 -14.83 10.98 -3.66
CA LYS A 33 -13.97 11.68 -4.62
C LYS A 33 -14.52 13.04 -4.99
N ASP A 34 -15.82 13.14 -5.25
CA ASP A 34 -16.49 14.38 -5.64
C ASP A 34 -16.54 15.38 -4.47
N ASN A 35 -16.60 14.90 -3.22
CA ASN A 35 -16.68 15.73 -2.02
C ASN A 35 -15.34 15.93 -1.30
N LYS A 36 -14.21 15.56 -1.93
CA LYS A 36 -12.87 15.59 -1.31
C LYS A 36 -12.50 16.94 -0.71
N ASP A 37 -12.87 18.04 -1.37
CA ASP A 37 -12.48 19.39 -0.94
C ASP A 37 -13.26 19.80 0.31
N GLN A 38 -14.56 19.44 0.35
CA GLN A 38 -15.41 19.66 1.50
C GLN A 38 -14.98 18.82 2.71
N PHE A 39 -14.44 17.63 2.49
CA PHE A 39 -13.87 16.78 3.54
C PHE A 39 -12.57 17.33 4.12
N MET A 40 -11.82 18.07 3.31
CA MET A 40 -10.51 18.62 3.67
C MET A 40 -10.54 20.09 4.10
N GLU A 41 -11.70 20.74 4.07
CA GLU A 41 -11.85 22.17 4.38
C GLU A 41 -11.22 22.60 5.73
N ASN A 42 -11.42 21.80 6.78
CA ASN A 42 -10.88 22.07 8.11
C ASN A 42 -9.57 21.31 8.40
N HIS A 43 -8.97 20.71 7.37
CA HIS A 43 -7.75 19.95 7.53
C HIS A 43 -6.56 20.89 7.69
N GLN A 44 -6.08 21.01 8.93
CA GLN A 44 -4.80 21.64 9.23
C GLN A 44 -3.68 20.64 8.90
N PRO A 45 -2.86 20.87 7.86
CA PRO A 45 -1.70 20.03 7.61
C PRO A 45 -0.75 20.19 8.79
N VAL A 46 -0.64 19.13 9.60
CA VAL A 46 0.50 18.99 10.50
C VAL A 46 1.73 18.86 9.61
N ASN A 47 2.55 19.90 9.55
CA ASN A 47 3.90 19.86 9.00
C ASN A 47 4.79 19.00 9.90
N SER A 48 4.43 17.73 10.05
CA SER A 48 5.31 16.71 10.55
C SER A 48 6.20 16.32 9.37
N THR A 49 7.37 16.94 9.30
CA THR A 49 8.53 16.45 8.55
C THR A 49 9.00 15.13 9.19
N ILE A 50 8.16 14.10 9.15
CA ILE A 50 8.56 12.74 9.46
C ILE A 50 9.20 12.22 8.17
N PRO A 51 10.52 11.96 8.14
CA PRO A 51 11.12 11.31 6.98
C PRO A 51 10.39 9.99 6.75
N ILE A 52 9.93 9.78 5.51
CA ILE A 52 9.21 8.60 5.01
C ILE A 52 10.14 7.38 5.12
N SER A 53 10.30 6.86 6.33
CA SER A 53 11.21 5.77 6.67
C SER A 53 10.70 5.09 7.95
N GLY A 54 9.45 4.63 7.95
CA GLY A 54 8.97 3.89 9.11
C GLY A 54 7.50 3.49 9.16
N ILE A 55 6.75 3.44 8.05
CA ILE A 55 5.36 2.94 8.09
C ILE A 55 5.09 1.83 7.08
N ILE A 56 5.82 0.73 7.22
CA ILE A 56 5.24 -0.60 6.96
C ILE A 56 5.64 -1.45 8.17
N SER A 57 4.73 -1.65 9.11
CA SER A 57 4.85 -2.70 10.11
C SER A 57 3.46 -3.27 10.31
N VAL A 58 3.16 -4.28 9.50
CA VAL A 58 2.07 -5.22 9.76
C VAL A 58 2.64 -6.32 10.67
N GLU A 59 1.98 -6.45 11.82
CA GLU A 59 1.81 -7.61 12.71
C GLU A 59 2.87 -8.11 13.74
N THR A 60 2.30 -8.37 14.93
CA THR A 60 2.59 -9.36 16.01
C THR A 60 3.60 -9.07 17.14
N PRO A 61 3.28 -9.48 18.40
CA PRO A 61 4.07 -9.19 19.59
C PRO A 61 5.05 -10.34 19.92
N ASN A 62 6.36 -10.07 20.02
CA ASN A 62 7.25 -10.85 20.89
C ASN A 62 8.62 -10.18 21.13
N THR A 63 8.89 -9.90 22.41
CA THR A 63 10.17 -9.92 23.15
C THR A 63 11.42 -9.17 22.64
N ALA A 64 11.69 -8.06 23.35
CA ALA A 64 12.96 -7.56 23.93
C ALA A 64 14.19 -7.21 23.05
N PRO A 65 15.05 -6.26 23.51
CA PRO A 65 15.73 -5.30 22.64
C PRO A 65 17.20 -5.65 22.37
N SER A 66 17.70 -5.28 21.19
CA SER A 66 19.14 -5.03 21.04
C SER A 66 19.43 -3.84 20.13
N SER A 67 20.16 -2.89 20.69
CA SER A 67 20.67 -1.67 20.06
C SER A 67 21.80 -1.99 19.09
N LYS A 68 21.66 -1.65 17.81
CA LYS A 68 22.80 -1.49 16.89
C LYS A 68 22.64 -0.25 16.00
N LYS A 69 23.68 0.59 16.04
CA LYS A 69 23.97 1.77 15.21
C LYS A 69 23.40 1.64 13.79
N LYS A 70 22.52 2.57 13.39
CA LYS A 70 22.12 2.75 11.99
C LYS A 70 23.22 3.49 11.24
N GLU A 71 23.97 2.77 10.41
CA GLU A 71 24.74 3.36 9.32
C GLU A 71 23.80 4.14 8.39
N LYS A 72 24.21 5.35 8.01
CA LYS A 72 23.44 6.25 7.13
C LYS A 72 23.45 5.65 5.72
N LYS A 73 22.44 4.81 5.40
CA LYS A 73 22.21 4.37 4.03
C LYS A 73 21.85 5.59 3.19
N GLU A 74 22.72 5.90 2.24
CA GLU A 74 22.61 6.96 1.25
C GLU A 74 21.21 6.96 0.60
N GLN A 75 20.51 8.08 0.65
CA GLN A 75 19.18 8.19 0.05
C GLN A 75 19.32 8.24 -1.47
N LEU A 76 19.19 7.08 -2.11
CA LEU A 76 19.21 6.96 -3.57
C LEU A 76 17.99 7.65 -4.20
N SER A 77 18.25 8.45 -5.23
CA SER A 77 17.25 9.05 -6.14
C SER A 77 16.35 7.98 -6.76
N LYS A 78 15.11 8.36 -7.13
CA LYS A 78 14.13 7.49 -7.82
C LYS A 78 14.74 6.81 -9.05
N ALA A 79 15.56 7.52 -9.82
CA ALA A 79 16.25 6.97 -10.98
C ALA A 79 17.30 5.92 -10.61
N GLN A 80 18.04 6.12 -9.51
CA GLN A 80 19.04 5.17 -9.01
C GLN A 80 18.36 3.89 -8.49
N LYS A 81 17.23 4.03 -7.79
CA LYS A 81 16.43 2.87 -7.35
C LYS A 81 15.89 2.06 -8.53
N ARG A 82 15.39 2.74 -9.58
CA ARG A 82 14.95 2.08 -10.83
C ARG A 82 16.10 1.30 -11.49
N LYS A 83 17.28 1.91 -11.64
CA LYS A 83 18.47 1.23 -12.20
C LYS A 83 18.91 -0.02 -11.44
N LEU A 84 18.69 -0.06 -10.12
CA LEU A 84 19.00 -1.25 -9.31
C LEU A 84 17.96 -2.35 -9.48
N ALA A 85 16.69 -2.00 -9.67
CA ALA A 85 15.61 -2.96 -9.94
C ALA A 85 15.67 -3.56 -11.35
N ASP A 86 16.15 -2.77 -12.32
CA ASP A 86 16.38 -3.21 -13.69
C ASP A 86 17.67 -4.08 -13.82
N LYS A 87 18.45 -4.21 -12.74
CA LYS A 87 19.72 -4.92 -12.79
C LYS A 87 19.49 -6.42 -12.79
N THR A 88 19.92 -7.02 -13.89
CA THR A 88 19.75 -8.42 -14.23
C THR A 88 20.86 -9.26 -13.60
N ASP A 89 20.61 -10.53 -13.28
CA ASP A 89 21.60 -11.41 -12.64
C ASP A 89 22.82 -11.68 -13.55
N HIS A 90 23.86 -12.33 -13.04
CA HIS A 90 25.08 -12.74 -13.77
C HIS A 90 24.82 -13.58 -15.04
N LYS A 91 23.59 -14.08 -15.23
CA LYS A 91 23.13 -14.80 -16.42
C LYS A 91 22.33 -13.94 -17.40
N GLY A 92 22.06 -12.68 -17.09
CA GLY A 92 21.19 -11.84 -17.92
C GLY A 92 19.70 -12.19 -17.78
N GLU A 93 19.31 -12.89 -16.71
CA GLU A 93 17.91 -13.16 -16.36
C GLU A 93 17.43 -12.32 -15.16
N LEU A 94 16.18 -11.86 -15.23
CA LEU A 94 15.51 -11.18 -14.12
C LEU A 94 15.11 -12.22 -13.06
N PRO A 95 15.10 -11.88 -11.77
CA PRO A 95 14.76 -12.82 -10.71
C PRO A 95 13.39 -13.46 -10.95
N ARG A 96 13.29 -14.76 -10.68
CA ARG A 96 12.03 -15.52 -10.75
C ARG A 96 10.95 -14.80 -9.94
N GLY A 97 9.82 -14.50 -10.57
CA GLY A 97 8.75 -13.70 -9.97
C GLY A 97 8.72 -12.23 -10.38
N TRP A 98 9.69 -11.73 -11.15
CA TRP A 98 9.65 -10.37 -11.72
C TRP A 98 8.43 -10.16 -12.64
N ASN A 99 8.05 -11.20 -13.38
CA ASN A 99 6.81 -11.23 -14.15
C ASN A 99 5.82 -12.20 -13.49
N TRP A 100 4.72 -11.68 -12.94
CA TRP A 100 3.69 -12.51 -12.32
C TRP A 100 3.04 -13.48 -13.31
N VAL A 101 2.98 -13.13 -14.60
CA VAL A 101 2.48 -14.03 -15.66
C VAL A 101 3.36 -15.27 -15.80
N ASP A 102 4.67 -15.13 -15.59
CA ASP A 102 5.60 -16.26 -15.61
C ASP A 102 5.40 -17.19 -14.40
N VAL A 103 5.12 -16.61 -13.23
CA VAL A 103 4.74 -17.39 -12.02
C VAL A 103 3.45 -18.15 -12.24
N VAL A 104 2.41 -17.51 -12.79
CA VAL A 104 1.13 -18.16 -13.10
C VAL A 104 1.31 -19.25 -14.16
N LYS A 105 2.12 -19.01 -15.19
CA LYS A 105 2.47 -20.03 -16.20
C LYS A 105 3.25 -21.20 -15.60
N HIS A 106 4.15 -20.95 -14.66
CA HIS A 106 4.87 -22.00 -13.95
C HIS A 106 3.93 -22.83 -13.06
N LEU A 107 3.10 -22.17 -12.25
CA LEU A 107 2.16 -22.83 -11.35
C LEU A 107 1.09 -23.64 -12.10
N SER A 108 0.58 -23.12 -13.21
CA SER A 108 -0.36 -23.85 -14.08
C SER A 108 0.26 -25.09 -14.72
N LYS A 109 1.58 -25.10 -14.97
CA LYS A 109 2.29 -26.31 -15.43
C LYS A 109 2.53 -27.32 -14.30
N THR A 110 2.68 -26.87 -13.06
CA THR A 110 2.98 -27.74 -11.91
C THR A 110 1.74 -28.23 -11.15
N GLY A 111 0.53 -27.80 -11.53
CA GLY A 111 -0.73 -28.15 -10.88
C GLY A 111 -1.33 -29.51 -11.29
N SER A 112 -0.71 -30.24 -12.22
CA SER A 112 -1.12 -31.58 -12.65
C SER A 112 -0.01 -32.59 -12.38
N LYS A 113 0.23 -32.89 -11.10
CA LYS A 113 0.74 -34.21 -10.72
C LYS A 113 -0.43 -34.94 -10.11
N GLU A 114 -1.11 -35.73 -10.93
CA GLU A 114 -1.89 -36.85 -10.42
C GLU A 114 -0.88 -37.76 -9.70
N ASP A 115 -1.16 -38.02 -8.43
CA ASP A 115 -0.49 -39.09 -7.68
C ASP A 115 -0.84 -40.42 -8.36
N GLU A 116 0.15 -41.05 -8.97
CA GLU A 116 0.17 -42.49 -9.28
C GLU A 116 1.32 -43.15 -8.51
#